data_AF-A0A970VVE5-F1
#
_entry.id   AF-A0A970VVE5-F1
#
_cell.length_a   1.000
_cell.length_b   1.000
_cell.length_c   1.000
_cell.angle_alpha   90.00
_cell.angle_beta   90.00
_cell.angle_gamma   90.00
#
_symmetry.space_group_name_H-M   'P 1'
#
loop_
_entity.id
_entity.type
_entity.pdbx_description
1 polymer ?
#
loop_
_entity_poly.entity_id
_entity_poly.type
_entity_poly.pdbx_seq_one_letter_code
_entity_poly.pdbx_strand_id
1 'polypeptide(L)'
;MTWPGYSGLNNYRPPCFSNPLIPANSPSYKKSCKKNTALEPDCRDTFSGSSQGNVLLLTPAIFGGTAFFILGFVFYGRHLKKGYKKFIFFLNIWALLASLGAAVYIYQLFKARNKSRRFDLIVWPSAMLIFFYGSAYNLLYSLYPCTFGGTIGKTPISQFLSFMTFAIGYISIGDSFSITHEKTGTQVLAAIEALFNLYVLSLIVSLVI
;
A
#
# COMPACT_ATOMS: atom_id res chain seq x y z
N MET A 1 70.96 -12.59 -2.99
CA MET A 1 71.07 -11.74 -4.19
C MET A 1 69.82 -11.96 -5.01
N THR A 2 68.98 -11.02 -5.42
CA THR A 2 68.77 -9.57 -5.24
C THR A 2 67.39 -9.34 -5.90
N TRP A 3 66.53 -8.51 -5.31
CA TRP A 3 65.29 -8.01 -5.91
C TRP A 3 65.57 -7.08 -7.11
N PRO A 4 64.59 -6.81 -8.00
CA PRO A 4 63.67 -5.66 -7.85
C PRO A 4 62.18 -6.07 -8.10
N GLY A 5 61.11 -5.52 -7.49
CA GLY A 5 60.62 -4.12 -7.49
C GLY A 5 59.97 -3.78 -8.85
N TYR A 6 58.70 -3.37 -9.07
CA TYR A 6 57.71 -2.64 -8.27
C TYR A 6 56.31 -2.68 -8.98
N SER A 7 55.23 -2.70 -8.17
CA SER A 7 53.90 -2.02 -8.31
C SER A 7 53.08 -1.95 -9.61
N GLY A 8 51.76 -2.26 -9.52
CA GLY A 8 50.76 -1.64 -10.41
C GLY A 8 49.36 -2.27 -10.49
N LEU A 9 48.46 -1.86 -9.59
CA LEU A 9 47.00 -1.67 -9.77
C LEU A 9 46.08 -2.79 -10.29
N ASN A 10 45.20 -3.20 -9.37
CA ASN A 10 43.88 -3.79 -9.54
C ASN A 10 43.08 -3.24 -10.74
N ASN A 11 42.53 -4.14 -11.58
CA ASN A 11 41.17 -4.09 -12.10
C ASN A 11 40.88 -5.35 -12.95
N TYR A 12 40.55 -6.46 -12.28
CA TYR A 12 39.98 -7.63 -12.94
C TYR A 12 38.55 -7.28 -13.40
N ARG A 13 38.38 -6.98 -14.69
CA ARG A 13 37.07 -7.06 -15.36
C ARG A 13 36.72 -8.53 -15.55
N PRO A 14 35.49 -8.99 -15.28
CA PRO A 14 35.06 -10.31 -15.69
C PRO A 14 35.01 -10.36 -17.23
N PRO A 15 35.49 -11.43 -17.87
CA PRO A 15 35.43 -11.56 -19.32
C PRO A 15 33.97 -11.78 -19.76
N CYS A 16 33.50 -10.93 -20.69
CA CYS A 16 32.30 -11.21 -21.45
C CYS A 16 32.52 -12.50 -22.24
N PHE A 17 31.84 -13.59 -21.86
CA PHE A 17 31.80 -14.82 -22.62
C PHE A 17 31.16 -14.56 -23.99
N SER A 18 31.98 -14.56 -25.03
CA SER A 18 31.54 -14.70 -26.41
C SER A 18 31.46 -16.20 -26.74
N ASN A 19 30.25 -16.75 -26.86
CA ASN A 19 30.07 -18.06 -27.50
C ASN A 19 30.29 -17.88 -29.02
N PRO A 20 31.26 -18.57 -29.63
CA PRO A 20 31.45 -18.54 -31.07
C PRO A 20 30.74 -19.76 -31.66
N LEU A 21 29.59 -19.58 -32.31
CA LEU A 21 29.00 -20.54 -33.25
C LEU A 21 27.69 -19.94 -33.78
N ILE A 22 27.77 -19.12 -34.83
CA ILE A 22 26.78 -18.96 -35.91
C ILE A 22 27.50 -18.18 -37.04
N PRO A 23 27.66 -18.75 -38.25
CA PRO A 23 28.33 -18.10 -39.35
C PRO A 23 27.43 -17.11 -40.11
N ALA A 24 28.12 -16.21 -40.81
CA ALA A 24 27.67 -15.02 -41.49
C ALA A 24 26.62 -15.24 -42.60
N ASN A 25 25.64 -14.33 -42.67
CA ASN A 25 25.24 -13.72 -43.93
C ASN A 25 24.35 -12.48 -43.75
N SER A 26 24.68 -11.45 -44.53
CA SER A 26 23.87 -10.28 -44.93
C SER A 26 24.20 -8.91 -44.27
N PRO A 27 24.25 -7.81 -45.06
CA PRO A 27 25.17 -6.70 -44.85
C PRO A 27 24.49 -5.42 -44.31
N SER A 28 25.34 -4.46 -43.90
CA SER A 28 25.04 -3.06 -43.58
C SER A 28 24.53 -2.73 -42.16
N TYR A 29 25.43 -2.83 -41.17
CA TYR A 29 25.29 -2.04 -39.94
C TYR A 29 26.29 -0.88 -39.94
N LYS A 30 25.82 0.29 -40.39
CA LYS A 30 26.54 1.56 -40.41
C LYS A 30 26.70 2.03 -38.95
N LYS A 31 27.85 1.78 -38.31
CA LYS A 31 28.17 2.35 -36.98
C LYS A 31 28.44 3.85 -37.12
N SER A 32 27.43 4.65 -36.81
CA SER A 32 27.60 6.09 -36.53
C SER A 32 27.54 6.29 -35.02
N CYS A 33 28.69 6.22 -34.35
CA CYS A 33 28.81 6.67 -32.97
C CYS A 33 28.88 8.20 -32.95
N LYS A 34 27.71 8.84 -32.93
CA LYS A 34 27.60 10.27 -32.66
C LYS A 34 27.75 10.47 -31.14
N LYS A 35 28.89 11.04 -30.71
CA LYS A 35 29.04 11.62 -29.37
C LYS A 35 28.09 12.82 -29.29
N ASN A 36 27.06 12.74 -28.45
CA ASN A 36 26.38 13.92 -27.93
C ASN A 36 26.20 13.74 -26.43
N THR A 37 26.86 14.64 -25.70
CA THR A 37 26.62 15.07 -24.34
C THR A 37 25.12 15.13 -24.06
N ALA A 38 24.62 14.31 -23.13
CA ALA A 38 23.24 14.39 -22.67
C ALA A 38 23.19 14.06 -21.18
N LEU A 39 22.56 14.99 -20.46
CA LEU A 39 22.01 14.89 -19.12
C LEU A 39 21.74 13.45 -18.67
N GLU A 40 22.21 13.16 -17.46
CA GLU A 40 21.79 12.05 -16.60
C GLU A 40 20.26 11.85 -16.67
N PRO A 41 19.76 10.71 -17.17
CA PRO A 41 18.40 10.30 -16.88
C PRO A 41 18.44 9.65 -15.49
N ASP A 42 17.90 10.38 -14.53
CA ASP A 42 17.41 9.95 -13.23
C ASP A 42 16.94 8.48 -13.29
N CYS A 43 17.72 7.57 -12.70
CA CYS A 43 17.31 6.21 -12.46
C CYS A 43 16.16 6.24 -11.45
N ARG A 44 14.96 6.55 -11.92
CA ARG A 44 13.74 6.15 -11.25
C ARG A 44 13.81 4.64 -11.12
N ASP A 45 14.12 4.20 -9.92
CA ASP A 45 13.70 2.94 -9.34
C ASP A 45 12.18 2.84 -9.48
N THR A 46 11.76 2.50 -10.69
CA THR A 46 10.42 2.06 -10.98
C THR A 46 10.31 0.78 -10.17
N PHE A 47 9.58 0.85 -9.05
CA PHE A 47 9.17 -0.25 -8.17
C PHE A 47 8.66 -1.43 -9.01
N SER A 48 9.58 -2.17 -9.62
CA SER A 48 9.34 -3.36 -10.42
C SER A 48 9.43 -4.54 -9.47
N GLY A 49 8.65 -4.44 -8.40
CA GLY A 49 8.35 -5.50 -7.48
C GLY A 49 6.97 -6.06 -7.82
N SER A 50 6.77 -6.50 -9.07
CA SER A 50 5.64 -7.36 -9.44
C SER A 50 5.80 -8.69 -8.68
N SER A 51 5.43 -8.66 -7.41
CA SER A 51 5.04 -9.86 -6.69
C SER A 51 3.73 -10.31 -7.31
N GLN A 52 3.67 -11.53 -7.82
CA GLN A 52 2.50 -12.15 -8.46
C GLN A 52 1.34 -12.35 -7.46
N GLY A 53 0.86 -11.30 -6.81
CA GLY A 53 -0.50 -11.23 -6.30
C GLY A 53 -1.31 -10.47 -7.32
N ASN A 54 -2.51 -10.96 -7.61
CA ASN A 54 -3.44 -10.22 -8.46
C ASN A 54 -3.77 -8.91 -7.75
N VAL A 55 -3.17 -7.80 -8.19
CA VAL A 55 -3.45 -6.43 -7.71
C VAL A 55 -4.95 -6.12 -7.83
N LEU A 56 -5.63 -6.83 -8.72
CA LEU A 56 -7.08 -6.84 -8.84
C LEU A 56 -7.80 -7.13 -7.51
N LEU A 57 -7.21 -7.90 -6.59
CA LEU A 57 -7.78 -8.20 -5.27
C LEU A 57 -7.75 -7.00 -4.31
N LEU A 58 -6.86 -6.03 -4.53
CA LEU A 58 -6.80 -4.76 -3.80
C LEU A 58 -7.72 -3.70 -4.39
N THR A 59 -8.28 -3.92 -5.59
CA THR A 59 -9.21 -2.99 -6.25
C THR A 59 -10.33 -2.48 -5.35
N PRO A 60 -11.06 -3.31 -4.58
CA PRO A 60 -12.13 -2.80 -3.70
C PRO A 60 -11.61 -1.83 -2.62
N ALA A 61 -10.40 -2.04 -2.11
CA ALA A 61 -9.77 -1.15 -1.14
C ALA A 61 -9.27 0.15 -1.79
N ILE A 62 -8.61 0.06 -2.95
CA ILE A 62 -8.06 1.23 -3.67
C ILE A 62 -9.20 2.10 -4.21
N PHE A 63 -10.16 1.48 -4.90
CA PHE A 63 -11.30 2.18 -5.50
C PHE A 63 -12.23 2.72 -4.41
N GLY A 64 -12.54 1.91 -3.41
CA GLY A 64 -13.35 2.33 -2.26
C GLY A 64 -12.68 3.47 -1.49
N GLY A 65 -11.38 3.36 -1.20
CA GLY A 65 -10.64 4.36 -0.44
C GLY A 65 -10.58 5.69 -1.18
N THR A 66 -10.25 5.66 -2.48
CA THR A 66 -10.19 6.87 -3.32
C THR A 66 -11.57 7.51 -3.47
N ALA A 67 -12.61 6.70 -3.74
CA ALA A 67 -13.97 7.21 -3.86
C ALA A 67 -14.46 7.82 -2.54
N PHE A 68 -14.26 7.12 -1.41
CA PHE A 68 -14.68 7.62 -0.11
C PHE A 68 -13.90 8.84 0.33
N PHE A 69 -12.61 8.93 -0.03
CA PHE A 69 -11.80 10.11 0.20
C PHE A 69 -12.39 11.33 -0.52
N ILE A 70 -12.58 11.23 -1.85
CA ILE A 70 -13.13 12.33 -2.66
C ILE A 70 -14.52 12.72 -2.15
N LEU A 71 -15.40 11.75 -1.94
CA LEU A 71 -16.75 12.01 -1.45
C LEU A 71 -16.73 12.61 -0.04
N GLY A 72 -15.81 12.19 0.84
CA GLY A 72 -15.70 12.69 2.21
C GLY A 72 -15.35 14.18 2.26
N PHE A 73 -14.50 14.63 1.33
CA PHE A 73 -14.19 16.05 1.13
C PHE A 73 -15.34 16.82 0.45
N VAL A 74 -15.97 16.25 -0.58
CA VAL A 74 -17.10 16.89 -1.29
C VAL A 74 -18.31 17.08 -0.38
N PHE A 75 -18.58 16.12 0.51
CA PHE A 75 -19.66 16.18 1.49
C PHE A 75 -19.26 16.78 2.83
N TYR A 76 -18.06 17.36 2.93
CA TYR A 76 -17.65 18.05 4.16
C TYR A 76 -18.64 19.18 4.51
N GLY A 77 -19.12 19.17 5.75
CA GLY A 77 -20.15 20.10 6.23
C GLY A 77 -21.55 19.89 5.64
N ARG A 78 -21.78 18.87 4.80
CA ARG A 78 -23.08 18.55 4.19
C ARG A 78 -23.66 17.29 4.83
N HIS A 79 -24.45 17.48 5.87
CA HIS A 79 -25.02 16.39 6.63
C HIS A 79 -26.34 15.88 6.03
N LEU A 80 -26.49 14.57 5.95
CA LEU A 80 -27.73 13.90 5.56
C LEU A 80 -28.55 13.53 6.80
N LYS A 81 -29.84 13.89 6.80
CA LYS A 81 -30.75 13.55 7.91
C LYS A 81 -31.35 12.14 7.81
N LYS A 82 -31.32 11.53 6.62
CA LYS A 82 -31.95 10.22 6.33
C LYS A 82 -30.98 9.34 5.55
N GLY A 83 -31.23 8.02 5.56
CA GLY A 83 -30.46 7.06 4.76
C GLY A 83 -29.32 6.33 5.49
N TYR A 84 -29.02 6.70 6.75
CA TYR A 84 -27.91 6.10 7.52
C TYR A 84 -27.90 4.57 7.49
N LYS A 85 -29.05 3.92 7.76
CA LYS A 85 -29.14 2.45 7.80
C LYS A 85 -28.72 1.78 6.49
N LYS A 86 -29.10 2.34 5.34
CA LYS A 86 -28.75 1.80 4.01
C LYS A 86 -27.27 2.06 3.71
N PHE A 87 -26.79 3.26 4.04
CA PHE A 87 -25.40 3.66 3.79
C PHE A 87 -24.40 2.86 4.64
N ILE A 88 -24.67 2.68 5.94
CA ILE A 88 -23.77 1.91 6.81
C ILE A 88 -23.76 0.42 6.46
N PHE A 89 -24.89 -0.12 6.00
CA PHE A 89 -24.94 -1.49 5.50
C PHE A 89 -24.07 -1.65 4.24
N PHE A 90 -24.19 -0.71 3.29
CA PHE A 90 -23.34 -0.67 2.12
C PHE A 90 -21.84 -0.56 2.47
N LEU A 91 -21.48 0.36 3.37
CA LEU A 91 -20.10 0.52 3.83
C LEU A 91 -19.53 -0.75 4.48
N ASN A 92 -20.32 -1.40 5.33
CA ASN A 92 -19.88 -2.65 5.98
C ASN A 92 -19.64 -3.78 4.98
N ILE A 93 -20.53 -3.95 3.98
CA ILE A 93 -20.31 -4.92 2.90
C ILE A 93 -19.04 -4.57 2.13
N TRP A 94 -18.87 -3.30 1.76
CA TRP A 94 -17.69 -2.87 1.00
C TRP A 94 -16.40 -3.07 1.80
N ALA A 95 -16.42 -2.80 3.10
CA ALA A 95 -15.31 -3.05 4.01
C ALA A 95 -14.96 -4.54 4.12
N LEU A 96 -15.97 -5.43 4.17
CA LEU A 96 -15.73 -6.88 4.12
C LEU A 96 -15.05 -7.29 2.81
N LEU A 97 -15.52 -6.80 1.66
CA LEU A 97 -14.89 -7.09 0.37
C LEU A 97 -13.45 -6.57 0.31
N ALA A 98 -13.21 -5.34 0.78
CA ALA A 98 -11.88 -4.75 0.82
C ALA A 98 -10.92 -5.56 1.71
N SER A 99 -11.36 -5.91 2.93
CA SER A 99 -10.55 -6.63 3.91
C SER A 99 -10.31 -8.09 3.52
N LEU A 100 -11.32 -8.79 2.98
CA LEU A 100 -11.14 -10.14 2.45
C LEU A 100 -10.25 -10.15 1.20
N GLY A 101 -10.42 -9.19 0.29
CA GLY A 101 -9.57 -9.04 -0.89
C GLY A 101 -8.10 -8.84 -0.53
N ALA A 102 -7.83 -7.94 0.43
CA ALA A 102 -6.49 -7.71 0.95
C ALA A 102 -5.93 -8.94 1.69
N ALA A 103 -6.75 -9.63 2.50
CA ALA A 103 -6.32 -10.84 3.21
C ALA A 103 -5.92 -11.95 2.22
N VAL A 104 -6.72 -12.19 1.18
CA VAL A 104 -6.40 -13.17 0.12
C VAL A 104 -5.13 -12.75 -0.64
N TYR A 105 -4.98 -11.45 -0.93
CA TYR A 105 -3.77 -10.94 -1.58
C TYR A 105 -2.52 -11.22 -0.73
N ILE A 106 -2.55 -10.89 0.56
CA ILE A 106 -1.44 -11.15 1.49
C ILE A 106 -1.14 -12.66 1.56
N TYR A 107 -2.18 -13.50 1.64
CA TYR A 107 -2.02 -14.95 1.65
C TYR A 107 -1.35 -15.49 0.38
N GLN A 108 -1.75 -15.00 -0.80
CA GLN A 108 -1.10 -15.37 -2.08
C GLN A 108 0.37 -14.96 -2.10
N LEU A 109 0.68 -13.74 -1.63
CA LEU A 109 2.06 -13.25 -1.53
C LEU A 109 2.90 -14.10 -0.57
N PHE A 110 2.31 -14.54 0.54
CA PHE A 110 2.98 -15.39 1.53
C PHE A 110 3.33 -16.77 0.93
N LYS A 111 2.43 -17.34 0.13
CA LYS A 111 2.62 -18.63 -0.53
C LYS A 111 3.64 -18.57 -1.67
N ALA A 112 3.75 -17.45 -2.38
CA ALA A 112 4.48 -17.35 -3.65
C ALA A 112 5.97 -16.96 -3.55
N ARG A 113 6.49 -16.43 -2.42
CA ARG A 113 7.86 -15.87 -2.37
C ARG A 113 8.85 -16.54 -1.40
N ASN A 114 10.10 -16.60 -1.89
CA ASN A 114 11.32 -16.91 -1.15
C ASN A 114 11.69 -15.79 -0.14
N LYS A 115 12.28 -16.18 0.98
CA LYS A 115 12.33 -15.50 2.30
C LYS A 115 12.78 -14.02 2.38
N SER A 116 13.35 -13.38 1.36
CA SER A 116 14.14 -12.16 1.55
C SER A 116 13.39 -10.81 1.60
N ARG A 117 12.09 -10.74 1.29
CA ARG A 117 11.31 -9.47 1.36
C ARG A 117 9.87 -9.65 1.86
N ARG A 118 9.65 -10.43 2.92
CA ARG A 118 8.30 -10.75 3.41
C ARG A 118 7.61 -9.59 4.14
N PHE A 119 8.37 -8.68 4.75
CA PHE A 119 7.83 -7.53 5.48
C PHE A 119 7.26 -6.45 4.55
N ASP A 120 8.00 -6.01 3.53
CA ASP A 120 7.53 -5.00 2.56
C ASP A 120 6.22 -5.41 1.87
N LEU A 121 6.00 -6.71 1.73
CA LEU A 121 4.82 -7.31 1.11
C LEU A 121 3.55 -7.20 1.95
N ILE A 122 3.67 -7.03 3.27
CA ILE A 122 2.54 -6.87 4.20
C ILE A 122 2.27 -5.39 4.43
N VAL A 123 3.32 -4.58 4.55
CA VAL A 123 3.22 -3.14 4.83
C VAL A 123 2.38 -2.43 3.77
N TRP A 124 2.56 -2.77 2.49
CA TRP A 124 1.85 -2.09 1.40
C TRP A 124 0.32 -2.33 1.39
N PRO A 125 -0.19 -3.58 1.43
CA PRO A 125 -1.62 -3.85 1.61
C PRO A 125 -2.21 -3.23 2.87
N SER A 126 -1.48 -3.27 3.99
CA SER A 126 -1.92 -2.66 5.25
C SER A 126 -2.08 -1.15 5.12
N ALA A 127 -1.12 -0.45 4.51
CA ALA A 127 -1.21 0.98 4.27
C ALA A 127 -2.44 1.36 3.42
N MET A 128 -2.76 0.55 2.40
CA MET A 128 -3.94 0.76 1.56
C MET A 128 -5.25 0.58 2.32
N LEU A 129 -5.31 -0.38 3.25
CA LEU A 129 -6.50 -0.56 4.08
C LEU A 129 -6.65 0.52 5.15
N ILE A 130 -5.55 0.97 5.77
CA ILE A 130 -5.59 2.14 6.67
C ILE A 130 -6.18 3.33 5.93
N PHE A 131 -5.71 3.60 4.71
CA PHE A 131 -6.24 4.68 3.88
C PHE A 131 -7.72 4.48 3.55
N PHE A 132 -8.14 3.25 3.22
CA PHE A 132 -9.54 2.90 2.98
C PHE A 132 -10.42 3.17 4.20
N TYR A 133 -10.05 2.67 5.37
CA TYR A 133 -10.83 2.82 6.61
C TYR A 133 -10.87 4.28 7.07
N GLY A 134 -9.73 4.97 7.08
CA GLY A 134 -9.68 6.41 7.39
C GLY A 134 -10.58 7.23 6.47
N SER A 135 -10.60 6.91 5.17
CA SER A 135 -11.48 7.56 4.18
C SER A 135 -12.95 7.22 4.39
N ALA A 136 -13.27 5.96 4.71
CA ALA A 136 -14.63 5.51 5.00
C ALA A 136 -15.20 6.19 6.25
N TYR A 137 -14.41 6.28 7.32
CA TYR A 137 -14.79 6.98 8.55
C TYR A 137 -14.97 8.48 8.31
N ASN A 138 -14.07 9.10 7.56
CA ASN A 138 -14.20 10.50 7.18
C ASN A 138 -15.48 10.78 6.39
N LEU A 139 -15.81 9.94 5.40
CA LEU A 139 -17.06 10.05 4.64
C LEU A 139 -18.29 9.84 5.53
N LEU A 140 -18.24 8.81 6.38
CA LEU A 140 -19.34 8.47 7.27
C LEU A 140 -19.64 9.61 8.26
N TYR A 141 -18.60 10.24 8.80
CA TYR A 141 -18.75 11.42 9.66
C TYR A 141 -19.25 12.65 8.90
N SER A 142 -18.71 12.93 7.72
CA SER A 142 -19.17 14.04 6.87
C SER A 142 -20.67 13.95 6.58
N LEU A 143 -21.16 12.74 6.25
CA LEU A 143 -22.57 12.50 5.95
C LEU A 143 -23.44 12.41 7.22
N TYR A 144 -22.95 11.74 8.27
CA TYR A 144 -23.71 11.42 9.47
C TYR A 144 -22.85 11.68 10.73
N PRO A 145 -22.72 12.93 11.19
CA PRO A 145 -21.82 13.29 12.29
C PRO A 145 -22.21 12.66 13.63
N CYS A 146 -23.48 12.26 13.80
CA CYS A 146 -23.99 11.58 15.00
C CYS A 146 -23.50 10.13 15.18
N THR A 147 -22.62 9.67 14.31
CA THR A 147 -22.05 8.31 14.34
C THR A 147 -20.79 8.21 15.18
N PHE A 148 -20.07 9.33 15.34
CA PHE A 148 -18.84 9.42 16.11
C PHE A 148 -18.96 10.50 17.17
N GLY A 149 -18.45 10.20 18.36
CA GLY A 149 -18.23 11.17 19.43
C GLY A 149 -16.76 11.54 19.53
N GLY A 150 -16.46 12.62 20.27
CA GLY A 150 -15.09 12.96 20.64
C GLY A 150 -14.44 14.11 19.88
N THR A 151 -13.10 14.15 19.92
CA THR A 151 -12.30 15.29 19.44
C THR A 151 -11.98 15.15 17.95
N ILE A 152 -12.85 15.67 17.09
CA ILE A 152 -12.71 15.58 15.63
C ILE A 152 -12.29 16.94 15.05
N GLY A 153 -11.35 16.91 14.10
CA GLY A 153 -10.82 18.11 13.46
C GLY A 153 -11.88 18.99 12.78
N LYS A 154 -11.74 20.31 12.89
CA LYS A 154 -12.68 21.34 12.38
C LYS A 154 -12.44 21.78 10.94
N THR A 155 -11.40 21.26 10.30
CA THR A 155 -11.08 21.47 8.87
C THR A 155 -11.11 20.12 8.16
N PRO A 156 -11.40 20.07 6.85
CA PRO A 156 -11.56 18.80 6.13
C PRO A 156 -10.28 17.94 6.17
N ILE A 157 -9.10 18.56 6.10
CA ILE A 157 -7.82 17.86 6.27
C ILE A 157 -7.67 17.36 7.71
N SER A 158 -7.89 18.21 8.72
CA SER A 158 -7.76 17.77 10.12
C SER A 158 -8.76 16.67 10.49
N GLN A 159 -9.96 16.70 9.91
CA GLN A 159 -10.99 15.67 10.10
C GLN A 159 -10.51 14.34 9.52
N PHE A 160 -10.05 14.35 8.26
CA PHE A 160 -9.48 13.17 7.62
C PHE A 160 -8.28 12.62 8.38
N LEU A 161 -7.35 13.48 8.80
CA LEU A 161 -6.18 13.06 9.60
C LEU A 161 -6.60 12.47 10.95
N SER A 162 -7.62 13.01 11.61
CA SER A 162 -8.15 12.44 12.85
C SER A 162 -8.64 11.00 12.63
N PHE A 163 -9.37 10.76 11.55
CA PHE A 163 -9.86 9.42 11.20
C PHE A 163 -8.78 8.48 10.65
N MET A 164 -7.73 9.01 10.02
CA MET A 164 -6.55 8.23 9.66
C MET A 164 -5.79 7.78 10.90
N THR A 165 -5.54 8.69 11.86
CA THR A 165 -4.90 8.36 13.13
C THR A 165 -5.74 7.37 13.93
N PHE A 166 -7.07 7.50 13.88
CA PHE A 166 -8.00 6.53 14.44
C PHE A 166 -7.86 5.13 13.83
N ALA A 167 -7.87 5.00 12.50
CA ALA A 167 -7.66 3.73 11.80
C ALA A 167 -6.29 3.09 12.14
N ILE A 168 -5.24 3.92 12.23
CA ILE A 168 -3.91 3.47 12.67
C ILE A 168 -3.94 2.98 14.13
N GLY A 169 -4.62 3.71 15.02
CA GLY A 169 -4.76 3.36 16.44
C GLY A 169 -5.40 1.99 16.65
N TYR A 170 -6.35 1.63 15.81
CA TYR A 170 -7.01 0.32 15.80
C TYR A 170 -6.09 -0.84 15.39
N ILE A 171 -4.92 -0.59 14.78
CA ILE A 171 -3.90 -1.63 14.53
C ILE A 171 -3.17 -1.98 15.83
N SER A 172 -2.97 -1.01 16.71
CA SER A 172 -2.13 -1.15 17.90
C SER A 172 -2.89 -1.59 19.16
N ILE A 173 -4.19 -1.92 19.06
CA ILE A 173 -5.09 -2.24 20.20
C ILE A 173 -5.20 -1.08 21.22
N GLY A 174 -4.53 0.05 21.00
CA GLY A 174 -4.03 0.87 22.09
C GLY A 174 -4.72 2.21 22.32
N ASP A 175 -5.34 2.82 21.31
CA ASP A 175 -6.01 4.10 21.53
C ASP A 175 -7.00 4.43 20.41
N SER A 176 -8.16 4.95 20.80
CA SER A 176 -9.14 5.54 19.88
C SER A 176 -8.95 7.04 19.71
N PHE A 177 -7.86 7.61 20.28
CA PHE A 177 -7.46 9.02 20.19
C PHE A 177 -8.61 9.98 20.53
N SER A 178 -9.36 9.64 21.58
CA SER A 178 -10.57 10.35 22.01
C SER A 178 -11.73 10.37 21.02
N ILE A 179 -11.76 9.48 20.02
CA ILE A 179 -12.90 9.27 19.12
C ILE A 179 -13.67 8.02 19.59
N THR A 180 -15.00 8.12 19.68
CA THR A 180 -15.87 7.02 20.16
C THR A 180 -16.90 6.63 19.12
N HIS A 181 -17.29 5.34 19.13
CA HIS A 181 -18.34 4.80 18.27
C HIS A 181 -19.70 4.90 18.95
N GLU A 182 -20.56 5.81 18.48
CA GLU A 182 -21.88 6.06 19.08
C GLU A 182 -22.99 5.16 18.52
N LYS A 183 -22.74 4.51 17.37
CA LYS A 183 -23.74 3.67 16.68
C LYS A 183 -23.22 2.26 16.43
N THR A 184 -24.09 1.26 16.63
CA THR A 184 -23.78 -0.16 16.38
C THR A 184 -23.23 -0.42 14.97
N GLY A 185 -23.76 0.25 13.95
CA GLY A 185 -23.27 0.08 12.58
C GLY A 185 -21.81 0.49 12.38
N THR A 186 -21.34 1.49 13.14
CA THR A 186 -19.93 1.93 13.13
C THR A 186 -19.04 1.00 13.96
N GLN A 187 -19.58 0.43 15.04
CA GLN A 187 -18.89 -0.60 15.82
C GLN A 187 -18.63 -1.86 15.00
N VAL A 188 -19.58 -2.27 14.14
CA VAL A 188 -19.37 -3.38 13.18
C VAL A 188 -18.24 -3.04 12.21
N LEU A 189 -18.21 -1.82 11.67
CA LEU A 189 -17.17 -1.40 10.75
C LEU A 189 -15.78 -1.47 11.39
N ALA A 190 -15.65 -0.98 12.63
CA ALA A 190 -14.43 -1.10 13.43
C ALA A 190 -14.10 -2.54 13.84
N ALA A 191 -15.09 -3.39 14.07
CA ALA A 191 -14.85 -4.81 14.32
C ALA A 191 -14.24 -5.52 13.09
N ILE A 192 -14.68 -5.17 11.88
CA ILE A 192 -14.11 -5.70 10.64
C ILE A 192 -12.64 -5.23 10.49
N GLU A 193 -12.37 -3.95 10.76
CA GLU A 193 -11.00 -3.41 10.76
C GLU A 193 -10.12 -4.12 11.79
N ALA A 194 -10.58 -4.26 13.03
CA ALA A 194 -9.87 -4.95 14.10
C ALA A 194 -9.58 -6.41 13.75
N LEU A 195 -10.54 -7.13 13.16
CA LEU A 195 -10.36 -8.52 12.72
C LEU A 195 -9.27 -8.62 11.66
N PHE A 196 -9.26 -7.71 10.68
CA PHE A 196 -8.19 -7.66 9.68
C PHE A 196 -6.83 -7.35 10.30
N ASN A 197 -6.78 -6.40 11.24
CA ASN A 197 -5.53 -6.05 11.93
C ASN A 197 -4.97 -7.22 12.75
N LEU A 198 -5.83 -7.97 13.45
CA LEU A 198 -5.44 -9.20 14.15
C LEU A 198 -4.92 -10.27 13.18
N TYR A 199 -5.53 -10.41 12.01
CA TYR A 199 -5.03 -11.29 10.96
C TYR A 199 -3.61 -10.89 10.49
N VAL A 200 -3.39 -9.59 10.23
CA VAL A 200 -2.06 -9.07 9.84
C VAL A 200 -1.03 -9.27 10.95
N LEU A 201 -1.39 -8.95 12.20
CA LEU A 201 -0.51 -9.13 13.35
C LEU A 201 -0.11 -10.60 13.52
N SER A 202 -1.07 -11.52 13.38
CA SER A 202 -0.83 -12.97 13.43
C SER A 202 0.18 -13.42 12.36
N LEU A 203 0.07 -12.90 11.13
CA LEU A 203 1.04 -13.19 10.07
C LEU A 203 2.43 -12.62 10.36
N ILE A 204 2.52 -11.41 10.93
CA ILE A 204 3.80 -10.81 11.33
C ILE A 204 4.47 -11.64 12.41
N VAL A 205 3.73 -12.06 13.45
CA VAL A 205 4.26 -12.93 14.50
C VAL A 205 4.74 -14.26 13.91
N SER A 206 3.97 -14.87 13.02
CA SER A 206 4.37 -16.10 12.32
C SER A 206 5.59 -15.94 11.39
N LEU A 207 5.97 -14.71 11.03
CA LEU A 207 7.18 -14.44 10.24
C LEU A 207 8.43 -14.26 11.09
N VAL A 208 8.25 -13.78 12.32
CA VAL A 208 9.35 -13.50 13.25
C VAL A 208 9.78 -14.77 13.98
N ILE A 209 8.84 -15.66 14.28
CA ILE A 209 9.08 -16.99 14.89
C ILE A 209 9.50 -17.99 13.80
#